data_AF-H2JE15-F1
#
_entry.id   AF-H2JE15-F1
#
_cell.length_a   1.000
_cell.length_b   1.000
_cell.length_c   1.000
_cell.angle_alpha   90.00
_cell.angle_beta   90.00
_cell.angle_gamma   90.00
#
_symmetry.space_group_name_H-M   'P 1'
#
loop_
_entity.id
_entity.type
_entity.pdbx_description
1 polymer ?
#
loop_
_entity_poly.entity_id
_entity_poly.type
_entity_poly.pdbx_seq_one_letter_code
_entity_poly.pdbx_strand_id
1 'polypeptide(L)'
;MPRKTRFKQRRLYRFKIALVSVVFVLILVFGLLAVDYSKSYIYYGEPKMEIMQISSVDPNIYRITFLGNYFDLNLKYLKGNVLKVRAFFITDR
;
A
#
# COMPACT_ATOMS: atom_id res chain seq x y z
N MET A 1 38.63 -12.81 13.31
CA MET A 1 37.53 -11.84 13.55
C MET A 1 36.63 -12.35 14.69
N PRO A 2 36.32 -11.52 15.69
CA PRO A 2 35.53 -11.92 16.86
C PRO A 2 34.11 -12.40 16.49
N ARG A 3 33.58 -13.44 17.15
CA ARG A 3 32.26 -14.04 16.83
C ARG A 3 31.12 -13.00 16.75
N LYS A 4 31.11 -12.00 17.64
CA LYS A 4 30.08 -10.94 17.68
C LYS A 4 30.06 -10.08 16.41
N THR A 5 31.21 -9.84 15.76
CA THR A 5 31.26 -9.03 14.53
C THR A 5 30.72 -9.79 13.31
N ARG A 6 30.90 -11.12 13.26
CA ARG A 6 30.31 -11.99 12.21
C ARG A 6 28.78 -11.98 12.22
N PHE A 7 28.14 -12.05 13.39
CA PHE A 7 26.67 -11.99 13.49
C PHE A 7 26.09 -10.63 13.10
N LYS A 8 26.78 -9.54 13.45
CA LYS A 8 26.40 -8.17 13.05
C LYS A 8 26.49 -7.99 11.54
N GLN A 9 27.58 -8.46 10.91
CA GLN A 9 27.75 -8.43 9.46
C GLN A 9 26.67 -9.25 8.73
N ARG A 10 26.33 -10.44 9.23
CA ARG A 10 25.29 -11.29 8.61
C ARG A 10 23.90 -10.62 8.64
N ARG A 11 23.56 -9.91 9.73
CA ARG A 11 22.30 -9.18 9.85
C ARG A 11 22.22 -7.99 8.89
N LEU A 12 23.29 -7.20 8.82
CA LEU A 12 23.39 -6.08 7.88
C LEU A 12 23.33 -6.55 6.42
N TYR A 13 23.96 -7.69 6.10
CA TYR A 13 23.90 -8.27 4.76
C TYR A 13 22.48 -8.71 4.40
N ARG A 14 21.76 -9.39 5.31
CA ARG A 14 20.35 -9.72 5.12
C ARG A 14 19.48 -8.47 4.94
N PHE A 15 19.74 -7.42 5.72
CA PHE A 15 19.00 -6.17 5.61
C PHE A 15 19.27 -5.47 4.26
N LYS A 16 20.51 -5.49 3.79
CA LYS A 16 20.86 -4.99 2.45
C LYS A 16 20.12 -5.75 1.35
N ILE A 17 20.09 -7.09 1.42
CA ILE A 17 19.34 -7.91 0.47
C ILE A 17 17.86 -7.54 0.52
N ALA A 18 17.26 -7.53 1.71
CA ALA A 18 15.85 -7.16 1.87
C ALA A 18 15.55 -5.77 1.30
N LEU A 19 16.42 -4.80 1.56
CA LEU A 19 16.28 -3.44 1.04
C LEU A 19 16.36 -3.39 -0.49
N VAL A 20 17.34 -4.06 -1.09
CA VAL A 20 17.45 -4.15 -2.56
C VAL A 20 16.24 -4.86 -3.16
N SER A 21 15.79 -5.95 -2.57
CA SER A 21 14.58 -6.66 -3.00
C SER A 21 13.35 -5.77 -2.91
N VAL A 22 13.16 -5.02 -1.82
CA VAL A 22 12.03 -4.09 -1.66
C VAL A 22 12.09 -2.99 -2.71
N VAL A 23 13.25 -2.37 -2.93
CA VAL A 23 13.42 -1.34 -3.97
C VAL A 23 13.11 -1.90 -5.35
N PHE A 24 13.58 -3.10 -5.66
CA PHE A 24 13.27 -3.77 -6.92
C PHE A 24 11.76 -3.98 -7.11
N VAL A 25 11.04 -4.47 -6.08
CA VAL A 25 9.58 -4.63 -6.15
C VAL A 25 8.88 -3.28 -6.33
N LEU A 26 9.33 -2.23 -5.65
CA LEU A 26 8.78 -0.89 -5.83
C LEU A 26 8.95 -0.40 -7.27
N ILE A 27 10.15 -0.56 -7.85
CA ILE A 27 10.40 -0.19 -9.25
C ILE A 27 9.43 -0.92 -10.20
N LEU A 28 9.21 -2.22 -9.98
CA LEU A 28 8.25 -2.99 -10.79
C LEU A 28 6.82 -2.45 -10.64
N VAL A 29 6.37 -2.20 -9.42
CA VAL A 29 5.02 -1.68 -9.16
C VAL A 29 4.83 -0.30 -9.79
N PHE A 30 5.78 0.62 -9.60
CA PHE A 30 5.72 1.95 -10.21
C PHE A 30 5.79 1.90 -11.73
N GLY A 31 6.62 1.00 -12.29
CA GLY A 31 6.69 0.78 -13.73
C GLY A 31 5.34 0.34 -14.31
N LEU A 32 4.68 -0.63 -13.65
CA LEU A 32 3.34 -1.08 -14.05
C LEU A 32 2.30 0.04 -13.95
N LEU A 33 2.30 0.82 -12.87
CA LEU A 33 1.39 1.95 -12.71
C LEU A 33 1.61 3.05 -13.75
N ALA A 34 2.87 3.34 -14.09
CA ALA A 34 3.21 4.35 -15.11
C ALA A 34 2.75 3.91 -16.50
N VAL A 35 2.93 2.63 -16.84
CA VAL A 35 2.43 2.05 -18.09
C VAL A 35 0.90 2.11 -18.13
N ASP A 36 0.23 1.71 -17.05
CA ASP A 36 -1.24 1.73 -16.96
C ASP A 36 -1.80 3.14 -17.14
N TYR A 37 -1.23 4.10 -16.42
CA TYR A 37 -1.60 5.51 -16.54
C TYR A 37 -1.42 6.02 -17.98
N SER A 38 -0.28 5.72 -18.60
CA SER A 38 0.01 6.16 -19.97
C SER A 38 -0.93 5.51 -20.99
N LYS A 39 -1.23 4.22 -20.81
CA LYS A 39 -2.16 3.48 -21.65
C LYS A 39 -3.57 4.05 -21.51
N SER A 40 -4.04 4.28 -20.29
CA SER A 40 -5.38 4.84 -20.04
C SER A 40 -5.60 6.18 -20.74
N TYR A 41 -4.58 7.05 -20.76
CA TYR A 41 -4.64 8.35 -21.42
C TYR A 41 -4.85 8.21 -22.93
N ILE A 42 -4.18 7.23 -23.55
CA ILE A 42 -4.32 6.95 -24.99
C ILE A 42 -5.70 6.35 -25.31
N TYR A 43 -6.20 5.44 -24.48
CA TYR A 43 -7.44 4.70 -24.75
C TYR A 43 -8.71 5.49 -24.42
N TYR A 44 -8.70 6.30 -23.36
CA TYR A 44 -9.90 6.96 -22.83
C TYR A 44 -9.82 8.49 -22.88
N GLY A 45 -8.70 9.07 -23.31
CA GLY A 45 -8.49 10.53 -23.35
C GLY A 45 -8.33 11.18 -21.97
N GLU A 46 -8.49 10.41 -20.90
CA GLU A 46 -8.35 10.86 -19.52
C GLU A 46 -7.45 9.89 -18.74
N PRO A 47 -6.61 10.40 -17.84
CA PRO A 47 -5.79 9.55 -16.99
C PRO A 47 -6.66 8.78 -15.99
N LYS A 48 -6.67 7.45 -16.12
CA LYS A 48 -7.36 6.54 -15.21
C LYS A 48 -6.41 5.44 -14.77
N MET A 49 -6.27 5.24 -13.46
CA MET A 49 -5.59 4.04 -12.95
C MET A 49 -6.59 2.88 -13.01
N GLU A 50 -6.43 1.97 -13.95
CA GLU A 50 -7.27 0.77 -14.07
C GLU A 50 -6.76 -0.35 -13.16
N ILE A 51 -5.44 -0.42 -12.97
CA ILE A 51 -4.81 -1.43 -12.12
C ILE A 51 -5.23 -1.27 -10.65
N MET A 52 -5.49 -0.06 -10.18
CA MET A 52 -5.91 0.19 -8.80
C MET A 52 -7.01 1.22 -8.76
N GLN A 53 -8.19 0.81 -8.30
CA GLN A 53 -9.35 1.69 -8.14
C GLN A 53 -9.94 1.55 -6.75
N ILE A 54 -10.33 2.67 -6.17
CA ILE A 54 -11.08 2.70 -4.91
C ILE A 54 -12.40 3.40 -5.23
N SER A 55 -13.50 2.68 -5.08
CA SER A 55 -14.84 3.21 -5.30
C SER A 55 -15.72 3.01 -4.07
N SER A 56 -16.57 3.98 -3.79
CA SER A 56 -17.57 3.87 -2.72
C SER A 56 -18.77 3.12 -3.26
N VAL A 57 -19.10 1.96 -2.69
CA VAL A 57 -20.29 1.17 -3.07
C VAL A 57 -21.47 1.49 -2.14
N ASP A 58 -21.18 1.70 -0.85
CA ASP A 58 -22.15 2.02 0.21
C ASP A 58 -21.44 2.98 1.20
N PRO A 59 -22.13 3.76 2.07
CA PRO A 59 -21.50 4.75 2.95
C PRO A 59 -20.39 4.21 3.84
N ASN A 60 -20.36 2.89 4.05
CA ASN A 60 -19.36 2.20 4.87
C ASN A 60 -18.62 1.08 4.11
N ILE A 61 -18.87 0.89 2.82
CA ILE A 61 -18.22 -0.17 2.02
C ILE A 61 -17.47 0.48 0.86
N TYR A 62 -16.15 0.33 0.90
CA TYR A 62 -15.26 0.75 -0.16
C TYR A 62 -14.79 -0.47 -0.94
N ARG A 63 -15.03 -0.49 -2.24
CA ARG A 63 -14.48 -1.50 -3.12
C ARG A 63 -13.08 -1.07 -3.55
N ILE A 64 -12.11 -1.93 -3.29
CA ILE A 64 -10.76 -1.79 -3.82
C ILE A 64 -10.60 -2.82 -4.92
N THR A 65 -10.47 -2.34 -6.15
CA THR A 65 -10.17 -3.15 -7.32
C THR A 65 -8.67 -3.11 -7.57
N PHE A 66 -8.02 -4.27 -7.65
CA PHE A 66 -6.63 -4.45 -8.04
C PHE A 66 -6.49 -5.50 -9.15
N LEU A 67 -5.91 -5.13 -10.29
CA LEU A 67 -5.73 -6.03 -11.46
C LEU A 67 -7.01 -6.78 -11.86
N GLY A 68 -8.15 -6.11 -11.84
CA GLY A 68 -9.46 -6.70 -12.18
C GLY A 68 -10.09 -7.59 -11.08
N ASN A 69 -9.34 -7.92 -10.03
CA ASN A 69 -9.91 -8.51 -8.82
C ASN A 69 -10.40 -7.39 -7.90
N TYR A 70 -11.47 -7.63 -7.16
CA TYR A 70 -11.98 -6.64 -6.20
C TYR A 70 -12.13 -7.27 -4.82
N PHE A 71 -11.96 -6.43 -3.80
CA PHE A 71 -12.35 -6.76 -2.44
C PHE A 71 -13.08 -5.59 -1.80
N ASP A 72 -14.11 -5.92 -1.02
CA ASP A 72 -14.96 -4.93 -0.39
C ASP A 72 -14.52 -4.73 1.07
N LEU A 73 -14.08 -3.52 1.37
CA LEU A 73 -13.61 -3.07 2.68
C LEU A 73 -14.76 -2.43 3.46
N ASN A 74 -15.27 -3.15 4.46
CA ASN A 74 -16.32 -2.64 5.34
C ASN A 74 -15.72 -1.84 6.50
N LEU A 75 -15.88 -0.52 6.44
CA LEU A 75 -15.38 0.43 7.43
C LEU A 75 -16.38 0.72 8.56
N LYS A 76 -17.54 0.07 8.61
CA LYS A 76 -18.60 0.33 9.62
C LYS A 76 -18.06 0.29 11.05
N TYR A 77 -17.23 -0.72 11.36
CA TYR A 77 -16.64 -0.90 12.68
C TYR A 77 -15.36 -0.08 12.89
N LEU A 78 -14.64 0.23 11.81
CA LEU A 78 -13.45 1.09 11.84
C LEU A 78 -13.81 2.54 12.18
N LYS A 79 -14.89 3.09 11.61
CA LYS A 79 -15.35 4.46 11.95
C LYS A 79 -15.68 4.61 13.43
N GLY A 80 -16.36 3.64 14.02
CA GLY A 80 -16.68 3.64 15.46
C GLY A 80 -15.44 3.57 16.34
N ASN A 81 -14.44 2.77 15.96
CA ASN A 81 -13.19 2.64 16.70
C ASN A 81 -12.28 3.87 16.54
N VAL A 82 -12.22 4.49 15.36
CA VAL A 82 -11.47 5.73 15.13
C VAL A 82 -12.01 6.86 15.99
N LEU A 83 -13.34 6.99 16.14
CA LEU A 83 -13.95 7.98 17.03
C LEU A 83 -13.59 7.75 18.49
N LYS A 84 -13.60 6.49 18.95
CA LYS A 84 -13.18 6.14 20.32
C LYS A 84 -11.71 6.43 20.59
N VAL A 85 -10.83 6.08 19.66
CA VAL A 85 -9.39 6.37 19.75
C VAL A 85 -9.14 7.88 19.71
N ARG A 86 -9.86 8.62 18.84
CA ARG A 86 -9.79 10.08 18.81
C ARG A 86 -10.26 10.70 20.13
N ALA A 87 -11.34 10.20 20.72
CA ALA A 87 -11.83 10.65 22.02
C ALA A 87 -10.81 10.37 23.15
N PHE A 88 -10.13 9.22 23.09
CA PHE A 88 -9.04 8.88 24.02
C PHE A 88 -7.90 9.91 23.96
N PHE A 89 -7.44 10.27 22.76
CA PHE A 89 -6.38 11.26 22.59
C PHE A 89 -6.81 12.73 22.85
N ILE A 90 -8.10 13.05 22.76
CA ILE A 90 -8.62 14.39 23.05
C ILE A 90 -8.89 14.58 24.55
N THR A 91 -9.24 13.50 25.27
CA THR A 91 -9.52 13.53 26.72
C THR A 91 -8.24 13.61 27.56
N ASP A 92 -7.08 13.26 26.98
CA ASP A 92 -5.76 13.31 27.62
C ASP A 92 -5.08 14.71 27.51
N ARG A 93 -5.86 15.77 27.26
CA ARG A 93 -5.46 17.18 27.28
C ARG A 93 -6.33 17.95 28.26
#